data_AF-A0A4R2HZD9-F1
#
_entry.id   AF-A0A4R2HZD9-F1
#
_cell.length_a   1.000
_cell.length_b   1.000
_cell.length_c   1.000
_cell.angle_alpha   90.00
_cell.angle_beta   90.00
_cell.angle_gamma   90.00
#
_symmetry.space_group_name_H-M   'P 1'
#
loop_
_entity.id
_entity.type
_entity.pdbx_description
1 polymer ?
#
loop_
_entity_poly.entity_id
_entity_poly.type
_entity_poly.pdbx_seq_one_letter_code
_entity_poly.pdbx_strand_id
1 'polypeptide(L)'
;MVMMTGSLAVRGSVVWLTPQQGGRVSGPPEPDYDYDYTATAYLPPRSADDGQAGIALRRFAPGAWRTQAEGILVPAKGNRAQQVIPGCIVVITEGTRPVGLLTVEEVHALAPDGSPILPPAPADFSVPTSPPPVDPPYRHSTAAARWASQHASDDQLLNL
;
A
#
# COMPACT_ATOMS: atom_id res chain seq x y z
N MET A 1 -5.45 4.38 -0.72
CA MET A 1 -6.07 4.27 -2.06
C MET A 1 -6.38 5.66 -2.56
N VAL A 2 -5.91 6.02 -3.76
CA VAL A 2 -6.14 7.34 -4.36
C VAL A 2 -6.58 7.17 -5.81
N MET A 3 -7.63 7.88 -6.21
CA MET A 3 -8.07 7.93 -7.60
C MET A 3 -7.26 8.97 -8.36
N MET A 4 -6.68 8.57 -9.49
CA MET A 4 -5.90 9.43 -10.37
C MET A 4 -6.81 10.27 -11.28
N THR A 5 -7.50 11.24 -10.68
CA THR A 5 -8.28 12.26 -11.39
C THR A 5 -7.44 13.49 -11.74
N GLY A 6 -6.37 13.73 -10.96
CA GLY A 6 -5.29 14.67 -11.21
C GLY A 6 -3.93 13.99 -11.02
N SER A 7 -2.87 14.79 -10.88
CA SER A 7 -1.52 14.27 -10.66
C SER A 7 -1.36 13.66 -9.26
N LEU A 8 -0.52 12.63 -9.15
CA LEU A 8 -0.21 11.96 -7.88
C LEU A 8 1.30 12.00 -7.64
N ALA A 9 1.71 12.31 -6.42
CA ALA A 9 3.06 12.02 -5.95
C ALA A 9 3.12 10.55 -5.53
N VAL A 10 4.18 9.87 -5.95
CA VAL A 10 4.45 8.47 -5.60
C VAL A 10 5.89 8.30 -5.11
N ARG A 11 6.09 7.39 -4.16
CA ARG A 11 7.42 6.92 -3.76
C ARG A 11 7.44 5.41 -3.87
N GLY A 12 8.59 4.84 -4.22
CA GLY A 12 8.81 3.41 -4.15
C GLY A 12 10.10 2.94 -4.81
N SER A 13 10.17 1.65 -5.15
CA SER A 13 11.37 1.07 -5.77
C SER A 13 11.20 0.96 -7.28
N VAL A 14 12.11 1.59 -8.03
CA VAL A 14 12.22 1.41 -9.47
C VAL A 14 13.21 0.29 -9.79
N VAL A 15 12.88 -0.51 -10.79
CA VAL A 15 13.73 -1.53 -11.40
C VAL A 15 13.76 -1.30 -12.90
N TRP A 16 14.95 -1.16 -13.48
CA TRP A 16 15.14 -1.02 -14.91
C TRP A 16 15.31 -2.38 -15.57
N LEU A 17 14.65 -2.56 -16.72
CA LEU A 17 14.72 -3.82 -17.46
C LEU A 17 16.06 -3.93 -18.20
N THR A 18 16.65 -5.11 -18.18
CA THR A 18 17.85 -5.39 -18.98
C THR A 18 17.50 -5.47 -20.46
N PRO A 19 18.48 -5.38 -21.38
CA PRO A 19 18.24 -5.54 -22.82
C PRO A 19 17.54 -6.87 -23.14
N GLN A 20 17.89 -7.95 -22.44
CA GLN A 20 17.31 -9.28 -22.61
C GLN A 20 15.83 -9.34 -22.16
N GLN A 21 15.42 -8.43 -21.28
CA GLN A 21 14.03 -8.26 -20.86
C GLN A 21 13.26 -7.26 -21.74
N GLY A 22 13.88 -6.75 -22.81
CA GLY A 22 13.31 -5.76 -23.73
C GLY A 22 13.56 -4.30 -23.32
N GLY A 23 14.39 -4.07 -22.29
CA GLY A 23 14.75 -2.74 -21.82
C GLY A 23 15.81 -2.03 -22.65
N ARG A 24 16.41 -1.00 -22.08
CA ARG A 24 17.38 -0.14 -22.76
C ARG A 24 18.70 -0.88 -22.98
N VAL A 25 19.21 -0.84 -24.21
CA VAL A 25 20.57 -1.32 -24.53
C VAL A 25 21.64 -0.50 -23.82
N SER A 26 21.37 0.79 -23.57
CA SER A 26 22.27 1.68 -22.83
C SER A 26 22.40 1.34 -21.34
N GLY A 27 21.55 0.47 -20.80
CA GLY A 27 21.39 0.29 -19.36
C GLY A 27 20.43 1.32 -18.72
N PRO A 28 20.40 1.38 -17.37
CA PRO A 28 19.55 2.28 -16.61
C PRO A 28 19.76 3.75 -16.98
N PRO A 29 18.74 4.61 -16.83
CA PRO A 29 18.92 6.04 -16.99
C PRO A 29 19.96 6.62 -16.03
N GLU A 30 20.72 7.59 -16.53
CA GLU A 30 21.64 8.42 -15.76
C GLU A 30 21.20 9.89 -15.91
N PRO A 31 20.08 10.30 -15.29
CA PRO A 31 19.70 11.71 -15.32
C PRO A 31 20.71 12.53 -14.53
N ASP A 32 21.05 13.70 -15.05
CA ASP A 32 21.83 14.68 -14.29
C ASP A 32 21.03 15.12 -13.05
N TYR A 33 21.72 15.51 -11.98
CA TYR A 33 21.09 15.87 -10.70
C TYR A 33 20.01 16.96 -10.80
N ASP A 34 20.07 17.80 -11.84
CA ASP A 34 19.14 18.92 -12.06
C ASP A 34 17.89 18.55 -12.87
N TYR A 35 17.82 17.32 -13.41
CA TYR A 35 16.72 16.89 -14.29
C TYR A 35 16.00 15.65 -13.78
N ASP A 36 14.66 15.73 -13.75
CA ASP A 36 13.81 14.56 -13.54
C ASP A 36 13.84 13.68 -14.81
N TYR A 37 13.93 12.36 -14.64
CA TYR A 37 13.71 11.42 -15.74
C TYR A 37 12.23 11.40 -16.09
N THR A 38 11.87 11.81 -17.30
CA THR A 38 10.48 11.84 -17.77
C THR A 38 10.21 10.78 -18.82
N ALA A 39 9.08 10.10 -18.70
CA ALA A 39 8.69 9.00 -19.57
C ALA A 39 7.17 8.85 -19.66
N THR A 40 6.70 7.97 -20.54
CA THR A 40 5.33 7.45 -20.48
C THR A 40 5.26 6.28 -19.51
N ALA A 41 4.06 5.96 -19.04
CA ALA A 41 3.82 4.81 -18.20
C ALA A 41 2.38 4.32 -18.35
N TYR A 42 2.07 3.15 -17.82
CA TYR A 42 0.70 2.68 -17.62
C TYR A 42 0.59 1.83 -16.36
N LEU A 43 -0.64 1.67 -15.86
CA LEU A 43 -0.94 0.82 -14.70
C LEU A 43 -1.80 -0.37 -15.14
N PRO A 44 -1.33 -1.62 -14.98
CA PRO A 44 -2.15 -2.80 -15.20
C PRO A 44 -3.48 -2.74 -14.39
N PRO A 45 -4.59 -3.24 -14.95
CA PRO A 45 -4.69 -4.07 -16.16
C PRO A 45 -4.68 -3.27 -17.48
N ARG A 46 -4.49 -1.96 -17.44
CA ARG A 46 -4.33 -1.17 -18.66
C ARG A 46 -3.00 -1.49 -19.35
N SER A 47 -2.91 -1.05 -20.60
CA SER A 47 -1.75 -1.22 -21.46
C SER A 47 -1.16 0.12 -21.91
N ALA A 48 -0.06 0.05 -22.63
CA ALA A 48 0.56 1.22 -23.26
C ALA A 48 -0.33 1.88 -24.33
N ASP A 49 -1.37 1.21 -24.83
CA ASP A 49 -2.24 1.73 -25.88
C ASP A 49 -3.48 2.46 -25.33
N ASP A 50 -4.01 2.03 -24.18
CA ASP A 50 -5.32 2.45 -23.67
C ASP A 50 -5.29 3.08 -22.26
N GLY A 51 -4.16 3.05 -21.56
CA GLY A 51 -4.07 3.58 -20.19
C GLY A 51 -2.83 4.39 -19.90
N GLN A 52 -2.28 5.07 -20.91
CA GLN A 52 -1.09 5.90 -20.72
C GLN A 52 -1.27 6.94 -19.62
N ALA A 53 -0.18 7.17 -18.90
CA ALA A 53 0.09 8.25 -17.98
C ALA A 53 1.49 8.81 -18.30
N GLY A 54 1.74 10.05 -17.92
CA GLY A 54 3.10 10.58 -17.82
C GLY A 54 3.70 10.19 -16.47
N ILE A 55 5.01 9.97 -16.43
CA ILE A 55 5.76 9.83 -15.19
C ILE A 55 7.01 10.71 -15.23
N ALA A 56 7.26 11.42 -14.13
CA ALA A 56 8.55 12.05 -13.84
C ALA A 56 9.15 11.33 -12.62
N LEU A 57 10.40 10.89 -12.70
CA LEU A 57 11.14 10.22 -11.64
C LEU A 57 12.37 11.00 -11.23
N ARG A 58 12.65 11.02 -9.93
CA ARG A 58 13.80 11.70 -9.32
C ARG A 58 14.34 10.92 -8.14
N ARG A 59 15.49 11.38 -7.62
CA ARG A 59 16.15 10.84 -6.42
C ARG A 59 16.44 9.33 -6.49
N PHE A 60 16.68 8.83 -7.70
CA PHE A 60 17.11 7.46 -7.92
C PHE A 60 18.60 7.46 -8.28
N ALA A 61 19.34 6.44 -7.81
CA ALA A 61 20.78 6.37 -8.08
C ALA A 61 21.05 6.23 -9.59
N PRO A 62 21.79 7.16 -10.22
CA PRO A 62 22.12 7.09 -11.64
C PRO A 62 22.84 5.77 -11.97
N GLY A 63 22.45 5.12 -13.07
CA GLY A 63 23.06 3.86 -13.52
C GLY A 63 22.71 2.63 -12.66
N ALA A 64 22.00 2.79 -11.55
CA ALA A 64 21.60 1.67 -10.71
C ALA A 64 20.40 0.94 -11.31
N TRP A 65 20.50 -0.38 -11.45
CA TRP A 65 19.42 -1.24 -11.96
C TRP A 65 18.18 -1.27 -11.06
N ARG A 66 18.38 -1.07 -9.75
CA ARG A 66 17.32 -0.99 -8.76
C ARG A 66 17.66 0.04 -7.71
N THR A 67 16.70 0.90 -7.39
CA THR A 67 16.88 1.97 -6.42
C THR A 67 15.52 2.45 -5.92
N GLN A 68 15.51 3.13 -4.78
CA GLN A 68 14.37 3.95 -4.40
C GLN A 68 14.25 5.14 -5.36
N ALA A 69 13.04 5.60 -5.58
CA ALA A 69 12.70 6.72 -6.43
C ALA A 69 11.46 7.43 -5.92
N GLU A 70 11.39 8.71 -6.23
CA GLU A 70 10.17 9.50 -6.08
C GLU A 70 9.70 9.95 -7.45
N GLY A 71 8.40 10.13 -7.60
CA GLY A 71 7.86 10.55 -8.87
C GLY A 71 6.51 11.24 -8.82
N ILE A 72 6.16 11.78 -9.97
CA ILE A 72 4.86 12.38 -10.23
C ILE A 72 4.22 11.60 -11.37
N LEU A 73 3.06 11.01 -11.10
CA LEU A 73 2.19 10.41 -12.10
C LEU A 73 1.19 11.44 -12.59
N VAL A 74 1.09 11.60 -13.91
CA VAL A 74 0.19 12.57 -14.55
C VAL A 74 -0.79 11.83 -15.46
N PRO A 75 -2.11 11.98 -15.28
CA PRO A 75 -3.07 11.23 -16.10
C PRO A 75 -3.10 11.77 -17.53
N ALA A 76 -3.06 10.87 -18.52
CA ALA A 76 -3.29 11.28 -19.90
C ALA A 76 -4.74 11.74 -20.11
N LYS A 77 -4.96 12.57 -21.13
CA LYS A 77 -6.28 13.06 -21.52
C LYS A 77 -7.18 11.86 -21.88
N GLY A 78 -8.32 11.73 -21.21
CA GLY A 78 -9.27 10.62 -21.42
C GLY A 78 -9.02 9.38 -20.54
N ASN A 79 -7.85 9.24 -19.93
CA ASN A 79 -7.48 8.10 -19.06
C ASN A 79 -7.50 8.48 -17.58
N ARG A 80 -8.46 9.34 -17.20
CA ARG A 80 -8.69 9.76 -15.82
C ARG A 80 -9.41 8.65 -15.04
N ALA A 81 -9.26 8.66 -13.72
CA ALA A 81 -9.86 7.69 -12.79
C ALA A 81 -9.20 6.30 -12.80
N GLN A 82 -7.88 6.24 -12.95
CA GLN A 82 -7.11 5.03 -12.63
C GLN A 82 -6.90 4.95 -11.11
N GLN A 83 -7.04 3.77 -10.53
CA GLN A 83 -6.83 3.57 -9.10
C GLN A 83 -5.34 3.30 -8.83
N VAL A 84 -4.75 4.05 -7.90
CA VAL A 84 -3.36 3.84 -7.45
C VAL A 84 -3.36 3.56 -5.96
N ILE A 85 -2.72 2.45 -5.57
CA ILE A 85 -2.50 2.03 -4.19
C ILE A 85 -1.04 1.63 -4.00
N PRO A 86 -0.52 1.68 -2.76
CA PRO A 86 0.70 0.93 -2.42
C PRO A 86 0.58 -0.53 -2.88
N GLY A 87 1.67 -1.05 -3.45
CA GLY A 87 1.74 -2.37 -4.10
C GLY A 87 1.44 -2.35 -5.60
N CYS A 88 0.89 -1.27 -6.16
CA CYS A 88 0.72 -1.15 -7.61
C CYS A 88 2.09 -1.19 -8.32
N ILE A 89 2.10 -1.82 -9.50
CA ILE A 89 3.22 -1.74 -10.43
C ILE A 89 2.86 -0.71 -11.50
N VAL A 90 3.67 0.33 -11.61
CA VAL A 90 3.64 1.25 -12.75
C VAL A 90 4.66 0.76 -13.75
N VAL A 91 4.23 0.43 -14.96
CA VAL A 91 5.13 0.05 -16.06
C VAL A 91 5.60 1.32 -16.74
N ILE A 92 6.90 1.58 -16.69
CA ILE A 92 7.55 2.74 -17.32
C ILE A 92 7.89 2.37 -18.76
N THR A 93 7.54 3.24 -19.69
CA THR A 93 7.69 3.01 -21.12
C THR A 93 8.43 4.15 -21.81
N GLU A 94 9.19 3.81 -22.85
CA GLU A 94 9.67 4.77 -23.84
C GLU A 94 8.92 4.49 -25.15
N GLY A 95 7.98 5.38 -25.51
CA GLY A 95 6.95 5.05 -26.49
C GLY A 95 6.01 3.98 -25.93
N THR A 96 5.85 2.86 -26.63
CA THR A 96 5.08 1.69 -26.16
C THR A 96 5.96 0.60 -25.56
N ARG A 97 7.28 0.73 -25.59
CA ARG A 97 8.23 -0.27 -25.12
C ARG A 97 8.43 -0.16 -23.60
N PRO A 98 8.18 -1.21 -22.81
CA PRO A 98 8.54 -1.23 -21.39
C PRO A 98 10.06 -1.12 -21.19
N VAL A 99 10.48 -0.25 -20.29
CA VAL A 99 11.90 -0.05 -19.96
C VAL A 99 12.18 -0.15 -18.46
N GLY A 100 11.15 -0.07 -17.62
CA GLY A 100 11.28 -0.19 -16.18
C GLY A 100 9.95 -0.43 -15.49
N LEU A 101 10.03 -0.77 -14.21
CA LEU A 101 8.90 -1.02 -13.34
C LEU A 101 9.09 -0.21 -12.06
N LEU A 102 8.08 0.52 -11.62
CA LEU A 102 8.04 1.15 -10.30
C LEU A 102 7.02 0.40 -9.44
N THR A 103 7.49 -0.17 -8.33
CA THR A 103 6.61 -0.68 -7.28
C THR A 103 6.26 0.48 -6.35
N VAL A 104 4.99 0.88 -6.32
CA VAL A 104 4.51 1.99 -5.50
C VAL A 104 4.48 1.58 -4.03
N GLU A 105 5.11 2.36 -3.16
CA GLU A 105 5.10 2.18 -1.71
C GLU A 105 4.20 3.23 -1.04
N GLU A 106 4.23 4.46 -1.54
CA GLU A 106 3.43 5.59 -1.03
C GLU A 106 2.77 6.34 -2.19
N VAL A 107 1.59 6.90 -1.95
CA VAL A 107 0.83 7.67 -2.94
C VAL A 107 0.08 8.81 -2.27
N HIS A 108 0.22 10.02 -2.82
CA HIS A 108 -0.46 11.23 -2.36
C HIS A 108 -1.07 11.98 -3.55
N ALA A 109 -2.29 12.47 -3.39
CA ALA A 109 -2.87 13.35 -4.39
C ALA A 109 -2.13 14.69 -4.41
N LEU A 110 -1.94 15.27 -5.59
CA LEU A 110 -1.39 16.62 -5.73
C LEU A 110 -2.51 17.61 -6.05
N ALA A 111 -2.42 18.79 -5.44
CA ALA A 111 -3.19 19.95 -5.80
C ALA A 111 -2.74 20.48 -7.18
N PRO A 112 -3.52 21.36 -7.84
CA PRO A 112 -3.16 21.91 -9.15
C PRO A 112 -1.82 22.68 -9.17
N ASP A 113 -1.38 23.18 -8.02
CA ASP A 113 -0.09 23.87 -7.84
C ASP A 113 1.09 22.90 -7.61
N GLY A 114 0.83 21.58 -7.58
CA GLY A 114 1.83 20.54 -7.35
C GLY A 114 2.12 20.22 -5.89
N SER A 115 1.45 20.87 -4.94
CA SER A 115 1.60 20.57 -3.51
C SER A 115 0.84 19.28 -3.12
N PRO A 116 1.36 18.47 -2.18
CA PRO A 116 0.65 17.29 -1.72
C PRO A 116 -0.61 17.68 -0.94
N ILE A 117 -1.75 17.10 -1.31
CA ILE A 117 -2.98 17.15 -0.54
C ILE A 117 -2.82 16.17 0.61
N LEU A 118 -2.32 16.66 1.73
CA LEU A 118 -2.26 15.87 2.96
C LEU A 118 -3.69 15.68 3.47
N PRO A 119 -4.09 14.45 3.85
CA PRO A 119 -5.29 14.29 4.66
C PRO A 119 -5.11 15.14 5.93
N PRO A 120 -6.20 15.75 6.45
CA PRO A 120 -6.12 16.50 7.69
C PRO A 120 -5.50 15.60 8.76
N ALA A 121 -4.53 16.13 9.51
CA ALA A 121 -3.97 15.43 10.64
C ALA A 121 -5.13 14.92 11.50
N PRO A 122 -5.12 13.66 11.96
CA PRO A 122 -6.14 13.20 12.89
C PRO A 122 -6.15 14.23 14.03
N ALA A 123 -7.31 14.85 14.25
CA ALA A 123 -7.46 15.75 15.38
C ALA A 123 -6.99 14.98 16.62
N ASP A 124 -6.12 15.58 17.42
CA ASP A 124 -5.75 15.05 18.73
C ASP A 124 -7.04 14.98 19.55
N PHE A 125 -7.75 13.85 19.46
CA PHE A 125 -8.78 13.49 20.40
C PHE A 125 -8.03 13.16 21.68
N SER A 126 -7.71 14.21 22.45
CA SER A 126 -7.35 14.10 23.85
C SER A 126 -8.56 13.50 24.55
N VAL A 127 -8.68 12.18 24.53
CA VAL A 127 -9.61 11.46 25.40
C VAL A 127 -9.17 11.83 26.81
N PRO A 128 -10.03 12.44 27.65
CA PRO A 128 -9.70 12.59 29.06
C PRO A 128 -9.50 11.17 29.61
N THR A 129 -8.27 10.83 29.95
CA THR A 129 -7.91 9.58 30.61
C THR A 129 -8.57 9.59 31.99
N SER A 130 -9.83 9.20 32.05
CA SER A 130 -10.43 8.76 33.30
C SER A 130 -9.73 7.44 33.65
N PRO A 131 -9.13 7.32 34.84
CA PRO A 131 -8.50 6.07 35.25
C PRO A 131 -9.54 4.95 35.20
N PRO A 132 -9.17 3.74 34.72
CA PRO A 132 -10.10 2.63 34.69
C PRO A 132 -10.62 2.36 36.10
N PRO A 133 -11.92 2.06 36.27
CA PRO A 133 -12.45 1.64 37.56
C PRO A 133 -11.65 0.43 38.04
N VAL A 134 -11.12 0.52 39.27
CA VAL A 134 -10.42 -0.58 39.91
C VAL A 134 -11.48 -1.63 40.24
N ASP A 135 -11.53 -2.70 39.45
CA ASP A 135 -12.39 -3.83 39.77
C ASP A 135 -11.93 -4.45 41.11
N PRO A 136 -12.86 -4.71 42.04
CA PRO A 136 -12.54 -5.44 43.25
C PRO A 136 -12.00 -6.84 42.88
N PRO A 137 -11.05 -7.38 43.66
CA PRO A 137 -10.41 -8.65 43.33
C PRO A 137 -11.45 -9.76 43.15
N TYR A 138 -11.32 -10.50 42.05
CA TYR A 138 -12.17 -11.61 41.67
C TYR A 138 -12.34 -12.59 42.83
N ARG A 139 -13.54 -12.66 43.42
CA ARG A 139 -13.90 -13.75 44.32
C ARG A 139 -14.17 -14.99 43.48
N HIS A 140 -13.28 -15.97 43.53
CA HIS A 140 -13.55 -17.30 42.99
C HIS A 140 -14.86 -17.84 43.58
N SER A 141 -15.82 -18.14 42.72
CA SER A 141 -17.08 -18.78 43.07
C SER A 141 -16.81 -20.22 43.51
N THR A 142 -17.18 -20.58 44.73
CA THR A 142 -17.03 -21.94 45.30
C THR A 142 -18.14 -22.90 44.85
N ALA A 143 -18.53 -22.83 43.57
CA ALA A 143 -19.65 -23.62 43.03
C ALA A 143 -19.33 -25.12 42.83
N ALA A 144 -18.10 -25.58 43.09
CA ALA A 144 -17.69 -26.97 42.90
C ALA A 144 -17.88 -27.88 44.13
N ALA A 145 -18.50 -27.42 45.22
CA ALA A 145 -18.66 -28.21 46.45
C ALA A 145 -19.98 -29.01 46.56
N ARG A 146 -20.87 -28.97 45.56
CA ARG A 146 -22.22 -29.58 45.67
C ARG A 146 -22.37 -31.01 45.13
N TRP A 147 -21.31 -31.65 44.65
CA TRP A 147 -21.40 -32.99 44.03
C TRP A 147 -20.62 -34.10 44.74
N ALA A 148 -20.49 -34.05 46.07
CA ALA A 148 -20.00 -35.18 46.85
C ALA A 148 -20.88 -35.41 48.09
N SER A 149 -22.04 -36.05 47.89
CA SER A 149 -22.95 -36.65 48.88
C SER A 149 -24.15 -37.20 48.08
N GLN A 150 -24.60 -38.45 48.08
CA GLN A 150 -24.36 -39.66 48.86
C GLN A 150 -24.73 -40.86 47.96
N HIS A 151 -23.96 -41.94 48.02
CA HIS A 151 -24.47 -43.28 47.73
C HIS A 151 -25.13 -43.82 49.00
N ALA A 152 -26.44 -44.10 48.96
CA ALA A 152 -27.07 -45.10 49.82
C ALA A 152 -28.48 -45.46 49.28
N SER A 153 -28.67 -46.75 49.03
CA SER A 153 -29.92 -47.54 49.15
C SER A 153 -31.13 -47.16 48.29
N ASP A 154 -31.41 -47.93 47.26
CA ASP A 154 -32.45 -49.00 47.29
C ASP A 154 -32.71 -49.50 45.86
N ASP A 155 -32.22 -50.69 45.53
CA ASP A 155 -32.69 -51.43 44.36
C ASP A 155 -33.08 -52.83 44.84
N GLN A 156 -34.31 -52.91 45.34
CA GLN A 156 -35.02 -54.15 45.56
C GLN A 156 -36.14 -54.23 44.51
N LEU A 157 -36.27 -55.42 43.92
CA LEU A 157 -37.29 -55.93 42.97
C LEU A 157 -36.83 -55.87 41.48
N LEU A 158 -36.78 -56.94 40.68
CA LEU A 158 -37.34 -58.30 40.76
C LEU A 158 -36.75 -59.19 39.62
N ASN A 159 -36.81 -60.52 39.82
CA ASN A 159 -36.79 -61.63 38.85
C ASN A 159 -35.44 -62.21 38.36
N LEU A 160 -34.98 -63.27 39.02
CA LEU A 160 -35.26 -64.68 38.64
C LEU A 160 -35.00 -65.63 39.83
#